data_AF-M0K0I6-F1
#
_entry.id   AF-M0K0I6-F1
#
_cell.length_a   1.000
_cell.length_b   1.000
_cell.length_c   1.000
_cell.angle_alpha   90.00
_cell.angle_beta   90.00
_cell.angle_gamma   90.00
#
_symmetry.space_group_name_H-M   'P 1'
#
loop_
_entity.id
_entity.type
_entity.pdbx_description
1 polymer ?
#
loop_
_entity_poly.entity_id
_entity_poly.type
_entity_poly.pdbx_seq_one_letter_code
_entity_poly.pdbx_strand_id
1 'polypeptide(L)'
;MVRPNVTTESFSKNGLFPRRRLHVSDKTVDTPAKAIPASKRRGDDPELSDESTGVNEIYRTVDAQQLREERQGESDAIRSSLQRAVNKTNDGELNVVFLAFEETRALQQVEAEFIVDLLGTYSDVLVMPLQYKLARAVGTDDEAETVPYQEYRTGVNTFIDTARKLHPDAPIMGTVSPRLSWENVQDLMGVYERQDIYAYCLNMDRLKATSKRQVSVIEPMMRNIARRGIEEDVLFYGINLSAGSNDAELGMAPAADLAALGLGLDIIGECHVPPRIPAEAFDDEGEETVTFELFDETSFARREVLLADLPQELPADSSFDPEYVVKEGAQSKQKRRRLEKLVNAELMGQAATRLQSEIASGTAFQSVTSKRGVRPQTATAYQTVRDGFDDGQNQSGLNDFI
;
A
#
# COMPACT_ATOMS: atom_id res chain seq x y z
N MET A 1 24.43 1.66 -9.08
CA MET A 1 23.02 1.22 -9.18
C MET A 1 22.35 1.62 -7.90
N VAL A 2 21.30 2.42 -7.97
CA VAL A 2 20.70 3.04 -6.79
C VAL A 2 19.47 2.23 -6.38
N ARG A 3 19.62 1.52 -5.27
CA ARG A 3 18.51 0.88 -4.55
C ARG A 3 18.12 1.82 -3.41
N PRO A 4 16.86 1.80 -2.92
CA PRO A 4 16.60 2.38 -1.61
C PRO A 4 17.55 1.73 -0.62
N ASN A 5 18.23 2.52 0.20
CA ASN A 5 19.09 1.95 1.23
C ASN A 5 18.19 1.57 2.39
N VAL A 6 17.94 0.27 2.52
CA VAL A 6 17.12 -0.32 3.58
C VAL A 6 18.06 -0.92 4.60
N THR A 7 17.93 -0.49 5.85
CA THR A 7 18.60 -1.12 6.98
C THR A 7 17.56 -1.81 7.83
N THR A 8 17.62 -3.14 7.90
CA THR A 8 16.73 -3.92 8.77
C THR A 8 17.30 -3.98 10.18
N GLU A 9 16.53 -3.50 11.16
CA GLU A 9 16.94 -3.53 12.56
C GLU A 9 16.53 -4.83 13.25
N SER A 10 15.27 -5.24 13.03
CA SER A 10 14.73 -6.45 13.65
C SER A 10 13.46 -6.95 12.97
N PHE A 11 13.13 -8.20 13.27
CA PHE A 11 11.83 -8.80 12.99
C PHE A 11 11.18 -9.25 14.30
N SER A 12 9.86 -9.17 14.40
CA SER A 12 9.13 -9.79 15.51
C SER A 12 9.27 -11.32 15.51
N LYS A 13 9.17 -11.93 16.69
CA LYS A 13 8.99 -13.38 16.84
C LYS A 13 7.53 -13.75 16.51
N ASN A 14 7.30 -14.88 15.85
CA ASN A 14 5.99 -15.48 15.52
C ASN A 14 5.09 -14.73 14.51
N GLY A 15 5.55 -13.59 13.99
CA GLY A 15 4.93 -12.88 12.86
C GLY A 15 6.00 -12.07 12.14
N LEU A 16 5.80 -11.79 10.86
CA LEU A 16 6.80 -11.08 10.07
C LEU A 16 6.53 -9.57 10.15
N PHE A 17 6.76 -8.99 11.32
CA PHE A 17 6.70 -7.52 11.50
C PHE A 17 8.11 -6.96 11.35
N PRO A 18 8.46 -6.32 10.21
CA PRO A 18 9.78 -5.75 10.01
C PRO A 18 9.87 -4.38 10.69
N ARG A 19 10.99 -4.13 11.37
CA ARG A 19 11.40 -2.77 11.74
C ARG A 19 12.61 -2.41 10.90
N ARG A 20 12.45 -1.42 10.03
CA ARG A 20 13.50 -0.99 9.10
C ARG A 20 13.63 0.52 9.09
N ARG A 21 14.82 0.97 8.71
CA ARG A 21 15.08 2.35 8.35
C ARG A 21 15.32 2.43 6.85
N LEU A 22 14.48 3.18 6.17
CA LEU A 22 14.54 3.43 4.74
C LEU A 22 15.20 4.78 4.49
N HIS A 23 16.24 4.80 3.66
CA HIS A 23 16.87 6.01 3.15
C HIS A 23 16.68 6.10 1.63
N VAL A 24 16.06 7.18 1.18
CA VAL A 24 15.89 7.51 -0.25
C VAL A 24 16.32 8.95 -0.44
N SER A 25 17.38 9.16 -1.22
CA SER A 25 18.01 10.47 -1.37
C SER A 25 18.43 11.05 0.00
N ASP A 26 17.89 12.20 0.39
CA ASP A 26 18.11 12.89 1.67
C ASP A 26 17.03 12.59 2.72
N LYS A 27 16.05 11.73 2.39
CA LYS A 27 14.89 11.43 3.23
C LYS A 27 15.08 10.13 3.99
N THR A 28 14.53 10.08 5.20
CA THR A 28 14.59 8.91 6.08
C THR A 28 13.21 8.59 6.64
N VAL A 29 12.83 7.32 6.60
CA VAL A 29 11.56 6.83 7.12
C VAL A 29 11.80 5.56 7.93
N ASP A 30 11.23 5.49 9.13
CA ASP A 30 11.20 4.26 9.93
C ASP A 30 9.91 3.47 9.68
N THR A 31 10.02 2.15 9.63
CA THR A 31 8.91 1.22 9.34
C THR A 31 8.63 0.30 10.55
N PRO A 32 7.38 -0.19 10.73
CA PRO A 32 6.24 -0.02 9.83
C PRO A 32 5.65 1.39 9.81
N ALA A 33 5.01 1.77 8.69
CA ALA A 33 4.39 3.09 8.52
C ALA A 33 3.03 3.02 7.78
N LYS A 34 2.17 4.01 8.02
CA LYS A 34 0.97 4.28 7.20
C LYS A 34 1.27 5.46 6.29
N ALA A 35 1.04 5.32 4.99
CA ALA A 35 1.17 6.44 4.08
C ALA A 35 -0.04 7.38 4.16
N ILE A 36 0.24 8.69 4.16
CA ILE A 36 -0.74 9.77 4.18
C ILE A 36 -1.19 10.09 2.75
N PRO A 37 -2.50 10.11 2.45
CA PRO A 37 -2.97 10.44 1.11
C PRO A 37 -2.91 11.94 0.84
N ALA A 38 -1.75 12.43 0.38
CA ALA A 38 -1.47 13.86 0.19
C ALA A 38 -2.51 14.58 -0.69
N SER A 39 -3.04 13.88 -1.71
CA SER A 39 -4.11 14.42 -2.58
C SER A 39 -5.38 14.83 -1.83
N LYS A 40 -5.65 14.24 -0.65
CA LYS A 40 -6.84 14.51 0.18
C LYS A 40 -6.67 15.68 1.14
N ARG A 41 -5.43 16.08 1.45
CA ARG A 41 -5.14 17.24 2.29
C ARG A 41 -5.61 18.53 1.62
N ARG A 42 -5.98 19.51 2.44
CA ARG A 42 -6.34 20.87 2.07
C ARG A 42 -5.56 21.84 2.96
N GLY A 43 -5.41 23.09 2.51
CA GLY A 43 -4.61 24.08 3.24
C GLY A 43 -5.22 24.52 4.59
N ASP A 44 -6.49 24.22 4.82
CA ASP A 44 -7.23 24.46 6.06
C ASP A 44 -7.33 23.22 6.96
N ASP A 45 -6.81 22.07 6.52
CA ASP A 45 -6.69 20.91 7.42
C ASP A 45 -5.56 21.15 8.44
N PRO A 46 -5.68 20.61 9.66
CA PRO A 46 -4.61 20.69 10.64
C PRO A 46 -3.34 20.00 10.14
N GLU A 47 -2.21 20.42 10.72
CA GLU A 47 -0.96 19.68 10.59
C GLU A 47 -1.12 18.33 11.29
N LEU A 48 -0.66 17.27 10.64
CA LEU A 48 -0.76 15.92 11.18
C LEU A 48 0.33 15.72 12.25
N SER A 49 0.08 14.86 13.22
CA SER A 49 1.08 14.53 14.23
C SER A 49 2.34 13.94 13.61
N ASP A 50 3.52 14.34 14.10
CA ASP A 50 4.81 13.85 13.61
C ASP A 50 4.87 12.31 13.59
N GLU A 51 4.27 11.65 14.60
CA GLU A 51 4.17 10.19 14.73
C GLU A 51 3.38 9.50 13.61
N SER A 52 2.60 10.25 12.83
CA SER A 52 1.78 9.74 11.72
C SER A 52 2.34 10.07 10.34
N THR A 53 3.37 10.89 10.27
CA THR A 53 3.96 11.40 9.02
C THR A 53 5.20 10.62 8.60
N GLY A 54 5.81 10.98 7.48
CA GLY A 54 7.03 10.37 6.95
C GLY A 54 6.87 9.76 5.57
N VAL A 55 5.68 9.24 5.23
CA VAL A 55 5.37 8.75 3.88
C VAL A 55 4.07 9.35 3.37
N ASN A 56 4.14 9.95 2.19
CA ASN A 56 2.99 10.44 1.44
C ASN A 56 2.71 9.56 0.24
N GLU A 57 1.43 9.28 0.04
CA GLU A 57 0.92 8.60 -1.12
C GLU A 57 0.18 9.58 -2.05
N ILE A 58 0.60 9.60 -3.31
CA ILE A 58 -0.06 10.37 -4.37
C ILE A 58 -0.56 9.38 -5.41
N TYR A 59 -1.86 9.16 -5.44
CA TYR A 59 -2.48 8.25 -6.39
C TYR A 59 -3.19 9.02 -7.51
N ARG A 60 -3.02 8.56 -8.75
CA ARG A 60 -3.81 9.02 -9.88
C ARG A 60 -4.04 7.91 -10.90
N THR A 61 -5.26 7.91 -11.42
CA THR A 61 -5.65 7.09 -12.58
C THR A 61 -5.28 7.81 -13.88
N VAL A 62 -4.73 7.07 -14.84
CA VAL A 62 -4.37 7.56 -16.18
C VAL A 62 -4.72 6.53 -17.26
N ASP A 63 -5.12 7.00 -18.44
CA ASP A 63 -5.30 6.19 -19.64
C ASP A 63 -4.39 6.66 -20.78
N ALA A 64 -4.33 5.91 -21.89
CA ALA A 64 -3.47 6.22 -23.03
C ALA A 64 -3.80 7.56 -23.70
N GLN A 65 -5.07 7.98 -23.68
CA GLN A 65 -5.51 9.24 -24.28
C GLN A 65 -5.02 10.42 -23.42
N GLN A 66 -5.22 10.36 -22.11
CA GLN A 66 -4.77 11.41 -21.18
C GLN A 66 -3.25 11.62 -21.23
N LEU A 67 -2.47 10.53 -21.27
CA LEU A 67 -1.01 10.63 -21.41
C LEU A 67 -0.61 11.28 -22.74
N ARG A 68 -1.34 11.00 -23.83
CA ARG A 68 -1.09 11.60 -25.15
C ARG A 68 -1.41 13.08 -25.17
N GLU A 69 -2.61 13.47 -24.72
CA GLU A 69 -3.08 14.86 -24.66
C GLU A 69 -2.09 15.72 -23.86
N GLU A 70 -1.64 15.20 -22.71
CA GLU A 70 -0.72 15.94 -21.85
C GLU A 70 0.68 16.06 -22.43
N ARG A 71 1.17 15.02 -23.10
CA ARG A 71 2.46 15.07 -23.81
C ARG A 71 2.43 16.05 -24.99
N GLN A 72 1.28 16.21 -25.64
CA GLN A 72 1.09 17.14 -26.76
C GLN A 72 0.84 18.58 -26.29
N GLY A 73 0.71 18.82 -24.99
CA GLY A 73 0.42 20.14 -24.41
C GLY A 73 -1.05 20.55 -24.56
N GLU A 74 -1.93 19.62 -24.90
CA GLU A 74 -3.38 19.85 -25.01
C GLU A 74 -4.07 19.85 -23.64
N SER A 75 -3.39 19.30 -22.62
CA SER A 75 -3.82 19.27 -21.23
C SER A 75 -2.61 19.43 -20.31
N ASP A 76 -2.83 19.88 -19.08
CA ASP A 76 -1.84 19.91 -17.99
C ASP A 76 -2.35 19.16 -16.75
N ALA A 77 -3.44 18.39 -16.89
CA ALA A 77 -4.25 17.94 -15.78
C ALA A 77 -3.53 16.97 -14.84
N ILE A 78 -2.67 16.08 -15.36
CA ILE A 78 -1.87 15.11 -14.59
C ILE A 78 -0.80 15.87 -13.80
N ARG A 79 0.08 16.63 -14.46
CA ARG A 79 1.15 17.44 -13.86
C ARG A 79 0.59 18.40 -12.82
N SER A 80 -0.43 19.19 -13.17
CA SER A 80 -1.04 20.15 -12.24
C SER A 80 -1.64 19.46 -11.01
N SER A 81 -2.17 18.24 -11.15
CA SER A 81 -2.66 17.49 -10.00
C SER A 81 -1.57 16.87 -9.16
N LEU A 82 -0.52 16.32 -9.76
CA LEU A 82 0.63 15.77 -9.05
C LEU A 82 1.36 16.89 -8.30
N GLN A 83 1.63 18.01 -8.95
CA GLN A 83 2.23 19.20 -8.33
C GLN A 83 1.39 19.70 -7.15
N ARG A 84 0.06 19.82 -7.32
CA ARG A 84 -0.82 20.22 -6.20
C ARG A 84 -0.81 19.22 -5.05
N ALA A 85 -0.56 17.94 -5.29
CA ALA A 85 -0.45 16.95 -4.22
C ALA A 85 0.90 17.03 -3.51
N VAL A 86 2.00 17.15 -4.27
CA VAL A 86 3.36 17.36 -3.72
C VAL A 86 3.45 18.66 -2.92
N ASN A 87 2.80 19.74 -3.35
CA ASN A 87 2.79 21.00 -2.60
C ASN A 87 2.08 20.92 -1.23
N LYS A 88 1.49 19.78 -0.88
CA LYS A 88 0.84 19.51 0.42
C LYS A 88 1.65 18.56 1.30
N THR A 89 2.85 18.18 0.88
CA THR A 89 3.77 17.31 1.61
C THR A 89 4.87 18.15 2.25
N ASN A 90 5.47 17.67 3.33
CA ASN A 90 6.56 18.39 3.99
C ASN A 90 7.94 18.02 3.41
N ASP A 91 8.87 18.96 3.50
CA ASP A 91 10.27 18.73 3.14
C ASP A 91 10.87 17.71 4.12
N GLY A 92 11.27 16.54 3.62
CA GLY A 92 11.79 15.42 4.42
C GLY A 92 10.91 14.17 4.41
N GLU A 93 9.65 14.28 3.97
CA GLU A 93 8.75 13.13 3.82
C GLU A 93 8.92 12.44 2.47
N LEU A 94 8.87 11.11 2.46
CA LEU A 94 8.93 10.29 1.25
C LEU A 94 7.62 10.41 0.46
N ASN A 95 7.69 10.88 -0.78
CA ASN A 95 6.59 10.95 -1.72
C ASN A 95 6.63 9.73 -2.63
N VAL A 96 5.57 8.90 -2.56
CA VAL A 96 5.39 7.73 -3.41
C VAL A 96 4.19 7.97 -4.32
N VAL A 97 4.46 8.13 -5.62
CA VAL A 97 3.43 8.37 -6.64
C VAL A 97 3.02 7.05 -7.28
N PHE A 98 1.73 6.74 -7.23
CA PHE A 98 1.12 5.60 -7.92
C PHE A 98 0.30 6.09 -9.10
N LEU A 99 0.66 5.63 -10.30
CA LEU A 99 -0.12 5.84 -11.51
C LEU A 99 -0.83 4.53 -11.87
N ALA A 100 -2.16 4.52 -11.82
CA ALA A 100 -2.97 3.39 -12.23
C ALA A 100 -3.29 3.50 -13.72
N PHE A 101 -2.70 2.62 -14.52
CA PHE A 101 -2.82 2.64 -15.98
C PHE A 101 -4.01 1.80 -16.42
N GLU A 102 -5.03 2.47 -16.96
CA GLU A 102 -6.36 1.92 -17.23
C GLU A 102 -6.52 1.18 -18.56
N GLU A 103 -5.43 0.67 -19.12
CA GLU A 103 -5.46 -0.10 -20.36
C GLU A 103 -5.50 -1.61 -20.12
N THR A 104 -6.00 -2.35 -21.10
CA THR A 104 -6.00 -3.83 -21.11
C THR A 104 -4.88 -4.41 -22.00
N ARG A 105 -3.83 -3.63 -22.23
CA ARG A 105 -2.66 -4.00 -23.05
C ARG A 105 -1.37 -3.60 -22.34
N ALA A 106 -0.24 -4.07 -22.87
CA ALA A 106 1.08 -3.63 -22.44
C ALA A 106 1.23 -2.10 -22.56
N LEU A 107 2.04 -1.57 -21.66
CA LEU A 107 2.51 -0.18 -21.70
C LEU A 107 3.41 0.01 -22.93
N GLN A 108 3.11 1.00 -23.77
CA GLN A 108 3.96 1.31 -24.92
C GLN A 108 5.16 2.17 -24.50
N GLN A 109 6.26 2.08 -25.27
CA GLN A 109 7.49 2.85 -25.00
C GLN A 109 7.23 4.33 -24.75
N VAL A 110 6.42 4.97 -25.61
CA VAL A 110 6.11 6.40 -25.51
C VAL A 110 5.31 6.78 -24.26
N GLU A 111 4.50 5.85 -23.74
CA GLU A 111 3.73 6.03 -22.52
C GLU A 111 4.62 5.78 -21.30
N ALA A 112 5.49 4.78 -21.37
CA ALA A 112 6.50 4.51 -20.35
C ALA A 112 7.44 5.71 -20.16
N GLU A 113 7.93 6.31 -21.25
CA GLU A 113 8.79 7.50 -21.18
C GLU A 113 8.10 8.64 -20.43
N PHE A 114 6.84 8.94 -20.79
CA PHE A 114 6.11 10.02 -20.15
C PHE A 114 5.75 9.72 -18.69
N ILE A 115 5.34 8.50 -18.36
CA ILE A 115 5.10 8.06 -16.98
C ILE A 115 6.38 8.18 -16.15
N VAL A 116 7.50 7.71 -16.68
CA VAL A 116 8.81 7.77 -15.99
C VAL A 116 9.21 9.22 -15.73
N ASP A 117 9.04 10.13 -16.69
CA ASP A 117 9.30 11.56 -16.50
C ASP A 117 8.42 12.16 -15.39
N LEU A 118 7.13 11.79 -15.33
CA LEU A 118 6.23 12.23 -14.27
C LEU A 118 6.71 11.72 -12.91
N LEU A 119 7.01 10.42 -12.81
CA LEU A 119 7.46 9.81 -11.56
C LEU A 119 8.80 10.38 -11.11
N GLY A 120 9.76 10.57 -12.02
CA GLY A 120 11.07 11.17 -11.71
C GLY A 120 10.99 12.64 -11.30
N THR A 121 9.87 13.32 -11.59
CA THR A 121 9.62 14.70 -11.14
C THR A 121 8.94 14.75 -9.76
N TYR A 122 7.99 13.85 -9.50
CA TYR A 122 7.06 13.98 -8.36
C TYR A 122 7.18 12.88 -7.30
N SER A 123 7.97 11.84 -7.55
CA SER A 123 8.11 10.66 -6.69
C SER A 123 9.57 10.46 -6.31
N ASP A 124 9.83 10.06 -5.08
CA ASP A 124 11.17 9.68 -4.62
C ASP A 124 11.54 8.25 -5.08
N VAL A 125 10.54 7.44 -5.43
CA VAL A 125 10.71 6.08 -5.96
C VAL A 125 9.89 5.92 -7.23
N LEU A 126 10.49 5.36 -8.29
CA LEU A 126 9.82 5.08 -9.55
C LEU A 126 8.99 3.81 -9.42
N VAL A 127 7.72 3.97 -9.06
CA VAL A 127 6.78 2.85 -8.96
C VAL A 127 6.28 2.47 -10.34
N MET A 128 6.37 1.18 -10.69
CA MET A 128 5.73 0.68 -11.90
C MET A 128 4.23 1.01 -11.92
N PRO A 129 3.65 1.39 -13.07
CA PRO A 129 2.23 1.67 -13.15
C PRO A 129 1.38 0.47 -12.70
N LEU A 130 0.30 0.74 -11.97
CA LEU A 130 -0.63 -0.29 -11.54
C LEU A 130 -1.51 -0.71 -12.73
N GLN A 131 -1.18 -1.83 -13.37
CA GLN A 131 -1.94 -2.40 -14.50
C GLN A 131 -3.04 -3.37 -14.01
N TYR A 132 -3.93 -2.90 -13.13
CA TYR A 132 -4.90 -3.77 -12.43
C TYR A 132 -5.92 -4.40 -13.37
N LYS A 133 -6.31 -3.76 -14.48
CA LYS A 133 -7.22 -4.37 -15.49
C LYS A 133 -6.57 -5.59 -16.14
N LEU A 134 -5.30 -5.47 -16.50
CA LEU A 134 -4.52 -6.55 -17.08
C LEU A 134 -4.27 -7.68 -16.08
N ALA A 135 -3.87 -7.36 -14.85
CA ALA A 135 -3.69 -8.36 -13.80
C ALA A 135 -4.99 -9.11 -13.44
N ARG A 136 -6.15 -8.47 -13.56
CA ARG A 136 -7.46 -9.13 -13.41
C ARG A 136 -7.76 -10.10 -14.54
N ALA A 137 -7.37 -9.76 -15.78
CA ALA A 137 -7.54 -10.62 -16.95
C ALA A 137 -6.61 -11.85 -16.90
N VAL A 138 -5.46 -11.77 -16.22
CA VAL A 138 -4.63 -12.96 -15.97
C VAL A 138 -5.36 -13.95 -15.06
N GLY A 139 -5.94 -13.47 -13.97
CA GLY A 139 -6.54 -14.32 -12.94
C GLY A 139 -7.88 -14.98 -13.32
N THR A 140 -8.34 -14.82 -14.56
CA THR A 140 -9.52 -15.52 -15.12
C THR A 140 -9.17 -16.74 -15.95
N ASP A 141 -7.90 -16.91 -16.33
CA ASP A 141 -7.44 -18.03 -17.14
C ASP A 141 -6.63 -19.02 -16.26
N ASP A 142 -6.97 -20.30 -16.32
CA ASP A 142 -6.30 -21.36 -15.53
C ASP A 142 -4.96 -21.83 -16.12
N GLU A 143 -4.52 -21.24 -17.23
CA GLU A 143 -3.26 -21.57 -17.91
C GLU A 143 -2.10 -20.69 -17.43
N ALA A 144 -0.91 -21.28 -17.28
CA ALA A 144 0.32 -20.52 -17.11
C ALA A 144 0.68 -19.78 -18.43
N GLU A 145 1.26 -18.58 -18.34
CA GLU A 145 1.68 -17.77 -19.50
C GLU A 145 0.59 -17.32 -20.48
N THR A 146 -0.57 -16.90 -19.96
CA THR A 146 -1.64 -16.34 -20.79
C THR A 146 -1.23 -15.05 -21.52
N VAL A 147 -1.89 -14.72 -22.63
CA VAL A 147 -1.65 -13.46 -23.37
C VAL A 147 -1.70 -12.24 -22.44
N PRO A 148 -2.68 -12.10 -21.52
CA PRO A 148 -2.67 -11.03 -20.54
C PRO A 148 -1.42 -10.98 -19.65
N TYR A 149 -0.85 -12.14 -19.28
CA TYR A 149 0.38 -12.17 -18.48
C TYR A 149 1.60 -11.75 -19.29
N GLN A 150 1.70 -12.19 -20.56
CA GLN A 150 2.76 -11.77 -21.47
C GLN A 150 2.74 -10.25 -21.71
N GLU A 151 1.55 -9.67 -21.87
CA GLU A 151 1.36 -8.22 -21.98
C GLU A 151 1.77 -7.51 -20.66
N TYR A 152 1.43 -8.08 -19.51
CA TYR A 152 1.81 -7.53 -18.20
C TYR A 152 3.33 -7.50 -18.04
N ARG A 153 3.99 -8.63 -18.31
CA ARG A 153 5.45 -8.78 -18.25
C ARG A 153 6.15 -7.86 -19.26
N THR A 154 5.59 -7.69 -20.45
CA THR A 154 6.11 -6.76 -21.47
C THR A 154 6.03 -5.31 -21.00
N GLY A 155 4.91 -4.92 -20.39
CA GLY A 155 4.75 -3.59 -19.78
C GLY A 155 5.77 -3.35 -18.66
N VAL A 156 6.00 -4.34 -17.80
CA VAL A 156 7.02 -4.30 -16.74
C VAL A 156 8.41 -4.08 -17.32
N ASN A 157 8.86 -4.89 -18.28
CA ASN A 157 10.18 -4.74 -18.89
C ASN A 157 10.35 -3.36 -19.57
N THR A 158 9.33 -2.94 -20.33
CA THR A 158 9.34 -1.63 -21.01
C THR A 158 9.51 -0.48 -20.01
N PHE A 159 8.84 -0.55 -18.86
CA PHE A 159 9.00 0.45 -17.80
C PHE A 159 10.41 0.42 -17.20
N ILE A 160 10.95 -0.76 -16.84
CA ILE A 160 12.30 -0.89 -16.24
C ILE A 160 13.36 -0.31 -17.16
N ASP A 161 13.35 -0.72 -18.43
CA ASP A 161 14.34 -0.30 -19.42
C ASP A 161 14.29 1.23 -19.63
N THR A 162 13.07 1.79 -19.65
CA THR A 162 12.86 3.23 -19.79
C THR A 162 13.30 4.00 -18.55
N ALA A 163 12.92 3.53 -17.35
CA ALA A 163 13.31 4.12 -16.07
C ALA A 163 14.83 4.20 -15.94
N ARG A 164 15.53 3.12 -16.27
CA ARG A 164 17.00 3.08 -16.21
C ARG A 164 17.68 3.97 -17.25
N LYS A 165 17.06 4.17 -18.40
CA LYS A 165 17.59 5.06 -19.44
C LYS A 165 17.45 6.53 -19.04
N LEU A 166 16.30 6.92 -18.49
CA LEU A 166 15.97 8.32 -18.21
C LEU A 166 16.42 8.77 -16.80
N HIS A 167 16.33 7.88 -15.82
CA HIS A 167 16.66 8.13 -14.41
C HIS A 167 17.50 6.97 -13.84
N PRO A 168 18.75 6.79 -14.29
CA PRO A 168 19.60 5.65 -13.91
C PRO A 168 19.89 5.54 -12.41
N ASP A 169 19.76 6.65 -11.68
CA ASP A 169 20.03 6.76 -10.25
C ASP A 169 18.77 6.78 -9.38
N ALA A 170 17.58 6.63 -9.97
CA ALA A 170 16.34 6.58 -9.20
C ALA A 170 16.00 5.13 -8.81
N PRO A 171 15.61 4.87 -7.55
CA PRO A 171 15.17 3.54 -7.15
C PRO A 171 13.85 3.18 -7.83
N ILE A 172 13.71 1.92 -8.24
CA ILE A 172 12.50 1.38 -8.88
C ILE A 172 11.77 0.48 -7.88
N MET A 173 10.44 0.62 -7.83
CA MET A 173 9.56 -0.29 -7.09
C MET A 173 8.72 -1.11 -8.08
N GLY A 174 8.94 -2.43 -8.07
CA GLY A 174 8.16 -3.39 -8.85
C GLY A 174 6.74 -3.52 -8.32
N THR A 175 5.78 -3.90 -9.16
CA THR A 175 4.38 -4.10 -8.75
C THR A 175 3.95 -5.54 -8.90
N VAL A 176 3.51 -6.14 -7.79
CA VAL A 176 2.99 -7.51 -7.74
C VAL A 176 1.50 -7.47 -7.44
N SER A 177 0.72 -8.20 -8.25
CA SER A 177 -0.71 -8.39 -8.02
C SER A 177 -0.95 -9.79 -7.46
N PRO A 178 -1.68 -9.95 -6.35
CA PRO A 178 -2.00 -11.25 -5.79
C PRO A 178 -3.12 -11.97 -6.55
N ARG A 179 -3.55 -11.42 -7.69
CA ARG A 179 -4.40 -12.11 -8.67
C ARG A 179 -3.60 -13.01 -9.61
N LEU A 180 -2.30 -12.79 -9.71
CA LEU A 180 -1.41 -13.67 -10.46
C LEU A 180 -1.32 -15.02 -9.74
N SER A 181 -1.16 -16.10 -10.53
CA SER A 181 -0.79 -17.40 -9.97
C SER A 181 0.61 -17.33 -9.36
N TRP A 182 0.95 -18.31 -8.53
CA TRP A 182 2.28 -18.34 -7.92
C TRP A 182 3.39 -18.45 -8.98
N GLU A 183 3.18 -19.22 -10.05
CA GLU A 183 4.12 -19.37 -11.16
C GLU A 183 4.40 -18.03 -11.85
N ASN A 184 3.35 -17.24 -12.10
CA ASN A 184 3.46 -15.90 -12.68
C ASN A 184 4.12 -14.92 -11.70
N VAL A 185 3.85 -15.01 -10.40
CA VAL A 185 4.58 -14.22 -9.39
C VAL A 185 6.05 -14.60 -9.37
N GLN A 186 6.39 -15.88 -9.45
CA GLN A 186 7.77 -16.36 -9.45
C GLN A 186 8.55 -15.88 -10.68
N ASP A 187 7.98 -15.97 -11.88
CA ASP A 187 8.62 -15.42 -13.10
C ASP A 187 8.81 -13.91 -12.98
N LEU A 188 7.80 -13.17 -12.50
CA LEU A 188 7.89 -11.72 -12.29
C LEU A 188 8.98 -11.36 -11.26
N MET A 189 9.07 -12.08 -10.14
CA MET A 189 10.15 -11.90 -9.16
C MET A 189 11.53 -12.18 -9.77
N GLY A 190 11.63 -13.17 -10.67
CA GLY A 190 12.86 -13.43 -11.44
C GLY A 190 13.22 -12.30 -12.41
N VAL A 191 12.22 -11.61 -12.99
CA VAL A 191 12.46 -10.37 -13.75
C VAL A 191 13.05 -9.30 -12.82
N TYR A 192 12.42 -9.06 -11.67
CA TYR A 192 12.90 -8.07 -10.71
C TYR A 192 14.29 -8.37 -10.19
N GLU A 193 14.60 -9.64 -9.94
CA GLU A 193 15.93 -10.10 -9.54
C GLU A 193 16.99 -9.79 -10.58
N ARG A 194 16.80 -10.19 -11.84
CA ARG A 194 17.76 -9.92 -12.93
C ARG A 194 17.97 -8.42 -13.15
N GLN A 195 17.01 -7.62 -12.68
CA GLN A 195 17.03 -6.17 -12.77
C GLN A 195 17.32 -5.51 -11.41
N ASP A 196 17.79 -6.24 -10.40
CA ASP A 196 18.20 -5.71 -9.10
C ASP A 196 17.14 -4.82 -8.42
N ILE A 197 15.86 -5.17 -8.56
CA ILE A 197 14.72 -4.47 -7.95
C ILE A 197 14.36 -5.17 -6.63
N TYR A 198 14.47 -4.43 -5.53
CA TYR A 198 14.23 -4.92 -4.15
C TYR A 198 13.10 -4.18 -3.42
N ALA A 199 12.50 -3.18 -4.06
CA ALA A 199 11.27 -2.57 -3.58
C ALA A 199 10.09 -3.18 -4.33
N TYR A 200 9.08 -3.64 -3.60
CA TYR A 200 7.90 -4.31 -4.13
C TYR A 200 6.63 -3.66 -3.60
N CYS A 201 5.74 -3.27 -4.51
CA CYS A 201 4.39 -2.85 -4.22
C CYS A 201 3.43 -4.04 -4.40
N LEU A 202 2.81 -4.51 -3.32
CA LEU A 202 1.69 -5.45 -3.37
C LEU A 202 0.39 -4.69 -3.59
N ASN A 203 -0.10 -4.70 -4.84
CA ASN A 203 -1.39 -4.10 -5.19
C ASN A 203 -2.51 -5.10 -4.97
N MET A 204 -3.15 -5.03 -3.81
CA MET A 204 -4.10 -6.05 -3.35
C MET A 204 -5.48 -5.98 -4.03
N ASP A 205 -5.76 -4.95 -4.84
CA ASP A 205 -7.01 -4.82 -5.58
C ASP A 205 -8.28 -5.07 -4.74
N ARG A 206 -8.31 -4.48 -3.53
CA ARG A 206 -9.36 -4.60 -2.52
C ARG A 206 -9.55 -6.02 -1.98
N LEU A 207 -8.51 -6.84 -2.04
CA LEU A 207 -8.45 -8.16 -1.39
C LEU A 207 -7.89 -8.03 0.03
N LYS A 208 -8.38 -8.90 0.92
CA LYS A 208 -7.90 -8.99 2.31
C LYS A 208 -6.62 -9.82 2.32
N ALA A 209 -5.48 -9.18 2.62
CA ALA A 209 -4.15 -9.83 2.60
C ALA A 209 -4.06 -11.04 3.54
N THR A 210 -4.78 -11.01 4.67
CA THR A 210 -4.79 -12.09 5.66
C THR A 210 -5.71 -13.26 5.30
N SER A 211 -6.38 -13.22 4.14
CA SER A 211 -7.20 -14.35 3.68
C SER A 211 -6.32 -15.50 3.17
N LYS A 212 -6.78 -16.75 3.36
CA LYS A 212 -6.03 -17.96 2.99
C LYS A 212 -5.49 -17.93 1.55
N ARG A 213 -6.31 -17.46 0.59
CA ARG A 213 -5.92 -17.34 -0.83
C ARG A 213 -4.78 -16.35 -1.05
N GLN A 214 -4.73 -15.27 -0.27
CA GLN A 214 -3.70 -14.25 -0.42
C GLN A 214 -2.42 -14.66 0.32
N VAL A 215 -2.57 -15.28 1.49
CA VAL A 215 -1.47 -15.91 2.23
C VAL A 215 -0.75 -16.95 1.37
N SER A 216 -1.46 -17.76 0.58
CA SER A 216 -0.82 -18.75 -0.32
C SER A 216 0.00 -18.14 -1.46
N VAL A 217 -0.08 -16.82 -1.68
CA VAL A 217 0.79 -16.08 -2.62
C VAL A 217 1.89 -15.34 -1.86
N ILE A 218 1.56 -14.72 -0.72
CA ILE A 218 2.50 -13.95 0.10
C ILE A 218 3.55 -14.86 0.76
N GLU A 219 3.16 -16.01 1.31
CA GLU A 219 4.08 -16.93 2.00
C GLU A 219 5.19 -17.43 1.04
N PRO A 220 4.90 -17.97 -0.15
CA PRO A 220 5.96 -18.38 -1.07
C PRO A 220 6.85 -17.21 -1.53
N MET A 221 6.29 -15.99 -1.67
CA MET A 221 7.05 -14.79 -1.99
C MET A 221 8.04 -14.45 -0.88
N MET A 222 7.61 -14.44 0.38
CA MET A 222 8.49 -14.20 1.54
C MET A 222 9.53 -15.31 1.71
N ARG A 223 9.17 -16.57 1.47
CA ARG A 223 10.12 -17.69 1.39
C ARG A 223 11.17 -17.47 0.29
N ASN A 224 10.78 -16.97 -0.87
CA ASN A 224 11.70 -16.68 -1.96
C ASN A 224 12.71 -15.57 -1.60
N ILE A 225 12.25 -14.50 -0.94
CA ILE A 225 13.12 -13.45 -0.40
C ILE A 225 14.16 -14.05 0.57
N ALA A 226 13.71 -14.80 1.56
CA ALA A 226 14.59 -15.41 2.56
C ALA A 226 15.60 -16.40 1.95
N ARG A 227 15.17 -17.26 1.02
CA ARG A 227 16.07 -18.18 0.29
C ARG A 227 17.18 -17.47 -0.46
N ARG A 228 16.93 -16.25 -0.90
CA ARG A 228 17.89 -15.43 -1.66
C ARG A 228 18.83 -14.65 -0.75
N GLY A 229 18.59 -14.62 0.57
CA GLY A 229 19.42 -13.90 1.53
C GLY A 229 19.36 -12.37 1.37
N ILE A 230 18.23 -11.85 0.88
CA ILE A 230 18.02 -10.42 0.60
C ILE A 230 16.96 -9.80 1.53
N GLU A 231 16.54 -10.51 2.56
CA GLU A 231 15.53 -10.07 3.51
C GLU A 231 15.86 -8.76 4.22
N GLU A 232 17.15 -8.42 4.35
CA GLU A 232 17.58 -7.18 4.99
C GLU A 232 17.50 -5.97 4.06
N ASP A 233 17.43 -6.20 2.74
CA ASP A 233 17.54 -5.20 1.68
C ASP A 233 16.21 -4.87 0.97
N VAL A 234 15.12 -5.58 1.30
CA VAL A 234 13.84 -5.46 0.60
C VAL A 234 12.87 -4.50 1.28
N LEU A 235 12.09 -3.78 0.47
CA LEU A 235 11.00 -2.92 0.92
C LEU A 235 9.67 -3.44 0.35
N PHE A 236 8.66 -3.60 1.21
CA PHE A 236 7.31 -3.99 0.84
C PHE A 236 6.31 -2.88 1.13
N TYR A 237 5.67 -2.39 0.08
CA TYR A 237 4.57 -1.43 0.15
C TYR A 237 3.25 -2.14 -0.19
N GLY A 238 2.25 -2.08 0.67
CA GLY A 238 0.91 -2.61 0.37
C GLY A 238 -0.06 -1.49 -0.02
N ILE A 239 -0.70 -1.59 -1.18
CA ILE A 239 -1.75 -0.63 -1.62
C ILE A 239 -3.03 -1.37 -1.98
N ASN A 240 -4.17 -0.68 -1.91
CA ASN A 240 -5.49 -1.25 -2.21
C ASN A 240 -5.82 -2.47 -1.34
N LEU A 241 -5.37 -2.47 -0.10
CA LEU A 241 -5.74 -3.49 0.88
C LEU A 241 -7.19 -3.32 1.30
N SER A 242 -7.90 -4.43 1.47
CA SER A 242 -9.22 -4.40 2.09
C SER A 242 -9.09 -4.36 3.62
N ALA A 243 -9.76 -3.38 4.24
CA ALA A 243 -10.03 -3.38 5.66
C ALA A 243 -10.77 -4.66 6.11
N GLY A 244 -11.63 -5.20 5.25
CA GLY A 244 -12.60 -6.22 5.59
C GLY A 244 -14.03 -5.65 5.58
N SER A 245 -14.98 -6.48 5.97
CA SER A 245 -16.38 -6.09 6.15
C SER A 245 -16.74 -6.10 7.63
N ASN A 246 -17.84 -5.43 7.99
CA ASN A 246 -18.44 -5.55 9.31
C ASN A 246 -18.58 -7.04 9.69
N ASP A 247 -18.06 -7.38 10.86
CA ASP A 247 -18.17 -8.71 11.46
C ASP A 247 -19.20 -8.62 12.59
N ALA A 248 -20.29 -9.38 12.46
CA ALA A 248 -21.42 -9.31 13.39
C ALA A 248 -21.05 -9.73 14.82
N GLU A 249 -20.07 -10.64 14.99
CA GLU A 249 -19.60 -11.04 16.31
C GLU A 249 -18.73 -9.95 16.95
N LEU A 250 -17.99 -9.22 16.12
CA LEU A 250 -17.20 -8.07 16.56
C LEU A 250 -18.04 -6.80 16.70
N GLY A 251 -19.21 -6.70 16.07
CA GLY A 251 -19.97 -5.44 15.97
C GLY A 251 -19.18 -4.30 15.32
N MET A 252 -18.11 -4.61 14.58
CA MET A 252 -17.16 -3.67 13.99
C MET A 252 -16.51 -4.30 12.74
N ALA A 253 -15.96 -3.48 11.85
CA ALA A 253 -15.13 -3.97 10.75
C ALA A 253 -13.68 -4.16 11.24
N PRO A 254 -13.04 -5.32 11.05
CA PRO A 254 -11.61 -5.45 11.30
C PRO A 254 -10.78 -4.39 10.54
N ALA A 255 -9.61 -4.03 11.05
CA ALA A 255 -8.62 -3.26 10.29
C ALA A 255 -7.61 -4.21 9.62
N ALA A 256 -8.11 -5.10 8.75
CA ALA A 256 -7.28 -6.15 8.14
C ALA A 256 -6.19 -5.63 7.20
N ASP A 257 -6.33 -4.39 6.75
CA ASP A 257 -5.32 -3.64 6.00
C ASP A 257 -4.13 -3.26 6.88
N LEU A 258 -4.35 -2.66 8.07
CA LEU A 258 -3.27 -2.40 9.02
C LEU A 258 -2.66 -3.71 9.55
N ALA A 259 -3.53 -4.70 9.81
CA ALA A 259 -3.10 -6.03 10.23
C ALA A 259 -2.14 -6.68 9.21
N ALA A 260 -2.12 -6.26 7.94
CA ALA A 260 -1.22 -6.80 6.94
C ALA A 260 0.27 -6.49 7.21
N LEU A 261 0.58 -5.55 8.10
CA LEU A 261 1.95 -5.33 8.60
C LEU A 261 2.58 -6.60 9.18
N GLY A 262 1.78 -7.48 9.80
CA GLY A 262 2.27 -8.76 10.33
C GLY A 262 2.62 -9.82 9.29
N LEU A 263 2.40 -9.52 8.01
CA LEU A 263 2.72 -10.39 6.87
C LEU A 263 4.03 -9.98 6.18
N GLY A 264 4.79 -9.02 6.72
CA GLY A 264 6.06 -8.54 6.15
C GLY A 264 5.96 -7.24 5.36
N LEU A 265 4.83 -6.54 5.42
CA LEU A 265 4.69 -5.23 4.80
C LEU A 265 5.36 -4.15 5.67
N ASP A 266 6.12 -3.26 5.03
CA ASP A 266 6.75 -2.12 5.69
C ASP A 266 5.84 -0.89 5.69
N ILE A 267 5.15 -0.64 4.58
CA ILE A 267 4.31 0.55 4.42
C ILE A 267 2.92 0.15 3.93
N ILE A 268 1.89 0.73 4.53
CA ILE A 268 0.48 0.54 4.13
C ILE A 268 -0.06 1.83 3.49
N GLY A 269 -0.45 1.73 2.23
CA GLY A 269 -1.11 2.75 1.43
C GLY A 269 -2.62 2.84 1.64
N GLU A 270 -3.29 3.62 0.81
CA GLU A 270 -4.76 3.69 0.80
C GLU A 270 -5.42 2.63 -0.09
N CYS A 271 -6.72 2.47 0.08
CA CYS A 271 -7.57 1.84 -0.93
C CYS A 271 -8.20 2.87 -1.87
N HIS A 272 -7.78 2.82 -3.13
CA HIS A 272 -8.27 3.66 -4.25
C HIS A 272 -9.20 2.91 -5.19
N VAL A 273 -9.20 1.58 -5.16
CA VAL A 273 -10.13 0.77 -5.94
C VAL A 273 -11.54 0.93 -5.33
N PRO A 274 -12.54 1.40 -6.10
CA PRO A 274 -13.89 1.58 -5.59
C PRO A 274 -14.53 0.23 -5.25
N PRO A 275 -15.47 0.19 -4.29
CA PRO A 275 -16.30 -0.98 -4.07
C PRO A 275 -17.04 -1.39 -5.34
N ARG A 276 -17.11 -2.71 -5.58
CA ARG A 276 -18.00 -3.29 -6.61
C ARG A 276 -19.35 -3.54 -5.98
N ILE A 277 -20.16 -2.50 -5.88
CA ILE A 277 -21.54 -2.58 -5.39
C ILE A 277 -22.46 -2.55 -6.63
N PRO A 278 -23.44 -3.48 -6.76
CA PRO A 278 -24.44 -3.43 -7.81
C PRO A 278 -25.21 -2.10 -7.79
N ALA A 279 -25.67 -1.62 -8.95
CA ALA A 279 -26.32 -0.33 -9.06
C ALA A 279 -27.58 -0.22 -8.18
N GLU A 280 -28.28 -1.34 -7.96
CA GLU A 280 -29.51 -1.41 -7.17
C GLU A 280 -29.31 -1.17 -5.67
N ALA A 281 -28.07 -1.27 -5.16
CA ALA A 281 -27.77 -1.05 -3.75
C ALA A 281 -27.45 0.42 -3.42
N PHE A 282 -27.59 1.33 -4.39
CA PHE A 282 -27.45 2.78 -4.19
C PHE A 282 -28.78 3.52 -3.98
N ASP A 283 -29.93 2.85 -4.13
CA ASP A 283 -31.26 3.48 -4.17
C ASP A 283 -31.96 3.63 -2.80
N ASP A 284 -31.35 3.15 -1.70
CA ASP A 284 -31.93 3.19 -0.34
C ASP A 284 -31.31 4.29 0.57
N GLU A 285 -31.11 5.51 0.07
CA GLU A 285 -30.70 6.67 0.90
C GLU A 285 -31.91 7.38 1.54
N GLY A 286 -32.62 6.67 2.42
CA GLY A 286 -33.64 7.26 3.31
C GLY A 286 -33.02 7.73 4.63
N GLU A 287 -33.33 8.97 5.07
CA GLU A 287 -32.93 9.63 6.33
C GLU A 287 -31.84 8.92 7.15
N GLU A 288 -30.61 8.88 6.61
CA GLU A 288 -29.47 8.24 7.27
C GLU A 288 -29.01 9.12 8.45
N THR A 289 -29.01 8.55 9.65
CA THR A 289 -28.11 9.00 10.72
C THR A 289 -26.71 9.14 10.15
N VAL A 290 -26.17 10.36 10.18
CA VAL A 290 -24.84 10.63 9.62
C VAL A 290 -23.78 10.02 10.54
N THR A 291 -23.15 8.96 10.07
CA THR A 291 -22.04 8.28 10.76
C THR A 291 -20.67 8.70 10.23
N PHE A 292 -19.64 8.40 11.02
CA PHE A 292 -18.24 8.56 10.71
C PHE A 292 -17.52 7.24 11.02
N GLU A 293 -16.79 6.68 10.06
CA GLU A 293 -15.98 5.49 10.30
C GLU A 293 -14.67 5.88 10.99
N LEU A 294 -14.47 5.41 12.22
CA LEU A 294 -13.31 5.73 13.05
C LEU A 294 -12.48 4.48 13.37
N PHE A 295 -11.18 4.53 13.12
CA PHE A 295 -10.23 3.52 13.51
C PHE A 295 -10.02 3.54 15.04
N ASP A 296 -10.14 2.37 15.65
CA ASP A 296 -9.85 2.14 17.06
C ASP A 296 -8.58 1.27 17.15
N GLU A 297 -7.50 1.89 17.63
CA GLU A 297 -6.23 1.23 17.82
C GLU A 297 -6.27 0.12 18.87
N THR A 298 -7.10 0.25 19.90
CA THR A 298 -7.17 -0.74 20.99
C THR A 298 -7.72 -2.05 20.45
N SER A 299 -8.70 -1.96 19.55
CA SER A 299 -9.31 -3.14 18.95
C SER A 299 -8.71 -3.54 17.60
N PHE A 300 -7.93 -2.69 16.92
CA PHE A 300 -7.54 -2.89 15.51
C PHE A 300 -8.78 -3.16 14.63
N ALA A 301 -9.77 -2.31 14.81
CA ALA A 301 -11.02 -2.34 14.07
C ALA A 301 -11.45 -0.91 13.71
N ARG A 302 -12.43 -0.82 12.83
CA ARG A 302 -13.15 0.40 12.50
C ARG A 302 -14.57 0.28 13.01
N ARG A 303 -15.03 1.33 13.67
CA ARG A 303 -16.38 1.44 14.21
C ARG A 303 -17.08 2.63 13.58
N GLU A 304 -18.37 2.48 13.33
CA GLU A 304 -19.22 3.59 12.95
C GLU A 304 -19.63 4.32 14.23
N VAL A 305 -19.30 5.61 14.30
CA VAL A 305 -19.77 6.52 15.35
C VAL A 305 -20.74 7.52 14.74
N LEU A 306 -21.70 8.02 15.50
CA LEU A 306 -22.49 9.16 15.03
C LEU A 306 -21.56 10.35 14.85
N LEU A 307 -21.68 11.08 13.75
CA LEU A 307 -20.81 12.23 13.48
C LEU A 307 -20.93 13.27 14.60
N ALA A 308 -22.12 13.46 15.16
CA ALA A 308 -22.35 14.38 16.28
C ALA A 308 -21.63 13.96 17.58
N ASP A 309 -21.33 12.67 17.73
CA ASP A 309 -20.67 12.13 18.93
C ASP A 309 -19.13 12.08 18.78
N LEU A 310 -18.60 12.49 17.62
CA LEU A 310 -17.16 12.47 17.37
C LEU A 310 -16.32 13.24 18.41
N PRO A 311 -16.78 14.38 18.99
CA PRO A 311 -16.03 15.06 20.05
C PRO A 311 -15.81 14.24 21.32
N GLN A 312 -16.63 13.22 21.59
CA GLN A 312 -16.42 12.30 22.72
C GLN A 312 -15.66 11.03 22.32
N GLU A 313 -15.57 10.73 21.03
CA GLU A 313 -15.06 9.46 20.50
C GLU A 313 -13.67 9.57 19.84
N LEU A 314 -13.29 10.77 19.39
CA LEU A 314 -11.98 11.01 18.78
C LEU A 314 -10.89 11.00 19.87
N PRO A 315 -9.80 10.23 19.70
CA PRO A 315 -8.69 10.21 20.64
C PRO A 315 -8.07 11.60 20.85
N ALA A 316 -7.72 11.92 22.10
CA ALA A 316 -7.21 13.25 22.48
C ALA A 316 -5.83 13.58 21.88
N ASP A 317 -5.12 12.58 21.37
CA ASP A 317 -3.84 12.64 20.69
C ASP A 317 -3.97 12.75 19.16
N SER A 318 -5.19 12.81 18.60
CA SER A 318 -5.39 13.21 17.20
C SER A 318 -5.14 14.70 17.03
N SER A 319 -4.53 15.08 15.90
CA SER A 319 -4.31 16.50 15.56
C SER A 319 -5.57 17.16 14.99
N PHE A 320 -6.62 16.37 14.70
CA PHE A 320 -7.89 16.89 14.23
C PHE A 320 -8.75 17.45 15.35
N ASP A 321 -9.15 18.71 15.22
CA ASP A 321 -10.23 19.27 16.04
C ASP A 321 -11.54 18.54 15.70
N PRO A 322 -12.15 17.80 16.65
CA PRO A 322 -13.37 17.06 16.36
C PRO A 322 -14.51 17.97 15.95
N GLU A 323 -14.61 19.20 16.48
CA GLU A 323 -15.66 20.15 16.12
C GLU A 323 -15.52 20.61 14.66
N TYR A 324 -14.29 20.83 14.19
CA TYR A 324 -14.01 21.07 12.78
C TYR A 324 -14.44 19.87 11.92
N VAL A 325 -14.12 18.63 12.34
CA VAL A 325 -14.49 17.43 11.59
C VAL A 325 -16.01 17.25 11.52
N VAL A 326 -16.74 17.48 12.62
CA VAL A 326 -18.21 17.47 12.64
C VAL A 326 -18.77 18.52 11.68
N LYS A 327 -18.31 19.77 11.81
CA LYS A 327 -18.78 20.89 11.00
C LYS A 327 -18.56 20.67 9.50
N GLU A 328 -17.37 20.26 9.11
CA GLU A 328 -17.04 20.06 7.68
C GLU A 328 -17.62 18.75 7.14
N GLY A 329 -17.66 17.69 7.96
CA GLY A 329 -18.26 16.40 7.62
C GLY A 329 -19.77 16.47 7.39
N ALA A 330 -20.47 17.34 8.12
CA ALA A 330 -21.91 17.55 7.96
C ALA A 330 -22.28 18.27 6.65
N GLN A 331 -21.34 18.98 6.02
CA GLN A 331 -21.63 19.75 4.80
C GLN A 331 -21.82 18.88 3.56
N SER A 332 -21.10 17.74 3.46
CA SER A 332 -21.33 16.78 2.38
C SER A 332 -20.70 15.42 2.65
N LYS A 333 -21.29 14.35 2.10
CA LYS A 333 -20.74 12.99 2.10
C LYS A 333 -19.31 12.92 1.53
N GLN A 334 -19.00 13.76 0.54
CA GLN A 334 -17.65 13.85 -0.03
C GLN A 334 -16.64 14.44 0.97
N LYS A 335 -16.99 15.51 1.67
CA LYS A 335 -16.14 16.11 2.72
C LYS A 335 -15.95 15.14 3.88
N ARG A 336 -17.02 14.48 4.32
CA ARG A 336 -16.98 13.44 5.37
C ARG A 336 -16.02 12.31 5.02
N ARG A 337 -16.20 11.65 3.87
CA ARG A 337 -15.32 10.55 3.40
C ARG A 337 -13.86 10.96 3.25
N ARG A 338 -13.60 12.22 2.89
CA ARG A 338 -12.24 12.75 2.82
C ARG A 338 -11.63 12.87 4.22
N LEU A 339 -12.38 13.42 5.17
CA LEU A 339 -11.94 13.55 6.57
C LEU A 339 -11.78 12.17 7.23
N GLU A 340 -12.69 11.23 7.02
CA GLU A 340 -12.55 9.83 7.48
C GLU A 340 -11.22 9.23 7.04
N LYS A 341 -10.84 9.41 5.76
CA LYS A 341 -9.55 8.93 5.26
C LYS A 341 -8.35 9.59 5.93
N LEU A 342 -8.40 10.90 6.19
CA LEU A 342 -7.27 11.62 6.79
C LEU A 342 -7.13 11.32 8.29
N VAL A 343 -8.24 11.37 9.03
CA VAL A 343 -8.26 11.04 10.47
C VAL A 343 -7.80 9.60 10.66
N ASN A 344 -8.33 8.64 9.89
CA ASN A 344 -7.90 7.24 10.03
C ASN A 344 -6.46 7.02 9.57
N ALA A 345 -5.97 7.76 8.56
CA ALA A 345 -4.56 7.69 8.19
C ALA A 345 -3.64 8.20 9.31
N GLU A 346 -4.02 9.28 10.01
CA GLU A 346 -3.29 9.75 11.20
C GLU A 346 -3.27 8.68 12.29
N LEU A 347 -4.44 8.21 12.72
CA LEU A 347 -4.56 7.25 13.83
C LEU A 347 -3.86 5.91 13.51
N MET A 348 -3.95 5.43 12.27
CA MET A 348 -3.22 4.24 11.82
C MET A 348 -1.71 4.49 11.75
N GLY A 349 -1.27 5.71 11.42
CA GLY A 349 0.13 6.11 11.44
C GLY A 349 0.70 6.07 12.86
N GLN A 350 0.00 6.67 13.82
CA GLN A 350 0.36 6.59 15.25
C GLN A 350 0.42 5.14 15.74
N ALA A 351 -0.55 4.30 15.36
CA ALA A 351 -0.55 2.87 15.68
C ALA A 351 0.63 2.12 15.06
N ALA A 352 1.04 2.46 13.83
CA ALA A 352 2.22 1.89 13.19
C ALA A 352 3.50 2.30 13.92
N THR A 353 3.63 3.56 14.34
CA THR A 353 4.76 4.06 15.13
C THR A 353 4.86 3.38 16.50
N ARG A 354 3.73 3.17 17.18
CA ARG A 354 3.70 2.38 18.44
C ARG A 354 4.15 0.94 18.20
N LEU A 355 3.72 0.33 17.09
CA LEU A 355 4.13 -1.02 16.71
C LEU A 355 5.65 -1.11 16.49
N GLN A 356 6.33 -0.05 16.01
CA GLN A 356 7.80 -0.04 15.93
C GLN A 356 8.46 -0.30 17.29
N SER A 357 7.95 0.34 18.35
CA SER A 357 8.43 0.14 19.71
C SER A 357 8.15 -1.27 20.22
N GLU A 358 6.99 -1.83 19.89
CA GLU A 358 6.62 -3.20 20.25
C GLU A 358 7.46 -4.26 19.52
N ILE A 359 7.90 -3.97 18.28
CA ILE A 359 8.83 -4.83 17.55
C ILE A 359 10.20 -4.80 18.24
N ALA A 360 10.68 -3.62 18.62
CA ALA A 360 11.95 -3.44 19.33
C ALA A 360 11.97 -4.17 20.69
N SER A 361 10.85 -4.17 21.43
CA SER A 361 10.70 -4.91 22.70
C SER A 361 10.39 -6.40 22.51
N GLY A 362 10.14 -6.87 21.28
CA GLY A 362 9.79 -8.26 20.98
C GLY A 362 8.37 -8.66 21.39
N THR A 363 7.46 -7.70 21.60
CA THR A 363 6.07 -7.91 22.05
C THR A 363 5.03 -7.70 20.95
N ALA A 364 5.43 -7.25 19.75
CA ALA A 364 4.54 -6.92 18.63
C ALA A 364 3.50 -8.00 18.31
N PHE A 365 3.92 -9.25 18.11
CA PHE A 365 2.98 -10.34 17.80
C PHE A 365 1.91 -10.50 18.89
N GLN A 366 2.31 -10.53 20.17
CA GLN A 366 1.36 -10.68 21.27
C GLN A 366 0.43 -9.47 21.39
N SER A 367 0.98 -8.25 21.27
CA SER A 367 0.20 -7.02 21.32
C SER A 367 -0.87 -7.02 20.24
N VAL A 368 -0.47 -7.20 18.97
CA VAL A 368 -1.38 -7.18 17.82
C VAL A 368 -2.41 -8.32 17.89
N THR A 369 -2.00 -9.55 18.21
CA THR A 369 -2.93 -10.70 18.24
C THR A 369 -3.88 -10.70 19.44
N SER A 370 -3.60 -9.90 20.47
CA SER A 370 -4.53 -9.69 21.58
C SER A 370 -5.69 -8.75 21.24
N LYS A 371 -5.58 -7.99 20.14
CA LYS A 371 -6.59 -7.01 19.72
C LYS A 371 -7.80 -7.69 19.10
N ARG A 372 -9.01 -7.26 19.49
CA ARG A 372 -10.27 -7.96 19.14
C ARG A 372 -10.51 -8.10 17.62
N GLY A 373 -10.09 -7.11 16.84
CA GLY A 373 -10.18 -7.09 15.37
C GLY A 373 -9.17 -8.01 14.68
N VAL A 374 -8.14 -8.49 15.39
CA VAL A 374 -7.18 -9.47 14.90
C VAL A 374 -7.67 -10.87 15.25
N ARG A 375 -8.45 -11.45 14.34
CA ARG A 375 -9.06 -12.77 14.52
C ARG A 375 -8.00 -13.89 14.53
N PRO A 376 -8.30 -15.08 15.10
CA PRO A 376 -7.38 -16.22 15.10
C PRO A 376 -6.85 -16.58 13.71
N GLN A 377 -7.67 -16.46 12.66
CA GLN A 377 -7.23 -16.73 11.29
C GLN A 377 -6.17 -15.74 10.80
N THR A 378 -6.21 -14.49 11.25
CA THR A 378 -5.17 -13.49 10.96
C THR A 378 -3.88 -13.84 11.70
N ALA A 379 -3.95 -14.28 12.95
CA ALA A 379 -2.78 -14.75 13.70
C ALA A 379 -2.14 -15.98 13.04
N THR A 380 -2.96 -16.94 12.57
CA THR A 380 -2.47 -18.09 11.80
C THR A 380 -1.80 -17.65 10.50
N ALA A 381 -2.36 -16.65 9.80
CA ALA A 381 -1.74 -16.11 8.59
C ALA A 381 -0.34 -15.52 8.86
N TYR A 382 -0.14 -14.82 9.98
CA TYR A 382 1.18 -14.33 10.38
C TYR A 382 2.17 -15.46 10.60
N GLN A 383 1.77 -16.49 11.33
CA GLN A 383 2.61 -17.66 11.61
C GLN A 383 2.95 -18.40 10.31
N THR A 384 1.97 -18.63 9.42
CA THR A 384 2.22 -19.28 8.13
C THR A 384 3.25 -18.53 7.30
N VAL A 385 3.12 -17.21 7.17
CA VAL A 385 4.10 -16.40 6.42
C VAL A 385 5.46 -16.41 7.12
N ARG A 386 5.50 -16.33 8.46
CA ARG A 386 6.73 -16.38 9.25
C ARG A 386 7.45 -17.72 9.10
N ASP A 387 6.73 -18.83 9.21
CA ASP A 387 7.28 -20.18 9.05
C ASP A 387 7.83 -20.35 7.63
N GLY A 388 7.11 -19.88 6.62
CA GLY A 388 7.58 -19.89 5.23
C GLY A 388 8.87 -19.08 5.04
N PHE A 389 8.99 -17.93 5.70
CA PHE A 389 10.20 -17.11 5.71
C PHE A 389 11.37 -17.82 6.42
N ASP A 390 11.15 -18.36 7.62
CA ASP A 390 12.19 -19.06 8.41
C ASP A 390 12.68 -20.35 7.73
N ASP A 391 11.77 -21.11 7.12
CA ASP A 391 12.12 -22.28 6.28
C ASP A 391 13.01 -21.87 5.10
N GLY A 392 12.82 -20.67 4.57
CA GLY A 392 13.65 -20.11 3.52
C GLY A 392 15.08 -19.82 4.00
N GLN A 393 15.23 -19.27 5.21
CA GLN A 393 16.55 -18.97 5.80
C GLN A 393 17.34 -20.24 6.15
N ASN A 394 16.65 -21.27 6.65
CA ASN A 394 17.29 -22.54 7.02
C ASN A 394 17.73 -23.37 5.80
N GLN A 395 17.34 -22.98 4.59
CA GLN A 395 17.79 -23.61 3.35
C GLN A 395 19.09 -22.99 2.81
N SER A 396 20.03 -22.66 3.70
CA SER A 396 21.43 -22.40 3.35
C SER A 396 22.08 -23.69 2.85
N GLY A 397 21.83 -24.05 1.59
CA GLY A 397 22.11 -25.39 1.07
C GLY A 397 22.10 -25.54 -0.45
N LEU A 398 22.25 -24.45 -1.21
CA LEU A 398 22.67 -24.52 -2.62
C LEU A 398 24.11 -24.00 -2.79
N ASN A 399 24.98 -24.44 -1.87
CA ASN A 399 26.39 -24.67 -2.18
C ASN A 399 26.60 -25.98 -2.99
N ASP A 400 25.51 -26.61 -3.47
CA ASP A 400 25.51 -27.82 -4.31
C ASP A 400 25.13 -27.55 -5.78
N PHE A 401 25.56 -26.41 -6.33
CA PHE A 401 25.71 -26.27 -7.78
C PHE A 401 27.10 -25.70 -8.10
N ILE A 402 28.07 -26.61 -8.12
CA ILE A 402 29.26 -26.56 -8.99
C ILE A 402 28.80 -26.71 -10.44
#